data_AF-A0A920JPW9-F1
#
_entry.id   AF-A0A920JPW9-F1
#
_cell.length_a   1.000
_cell.length_b   1.000
_cell.length_c   1.000
_cell.angle_alpha   90.00
_cell.angle_beta   90.00
_cell.angle_gamma   90.00
#
_symmetry.space_group_name_H-M   'P 1'
#
loop_
_entity.id
_entity.type
_entity.pdbx_description
1 polymer ?
#
loop_
_entity_poly.entity_id
_entity_poly.type
_entity_poly.pdbx_seq_one_letter_code
_entity_poly.pdbx_strand_id
1 'polypeptide(L)'
;MISKVGIKHRDYRLSLNSSGEPKKEISSTTPIISMRGRLFFEKISQNNLLQTLEPEAYFLYIPASNQDDIPIFDSGDVDFKYNLFSENKFYGHDRLNDAKQMTLALSSSLISTNTGNEYLRGTIGQIFYFDDRSVILITATQFTQILLI
;
A
#
# COMPACT_ATOMS: atom_id res chain seq x y z
N MET A 1 15.62 -6.26 4.81
CA MET A 1 15.06 -5.83 3.52
C MET A 1 14.18 -6.95 3.00
N ILE A 2 12.99 -6.64 2.47
CA ILE A 2 12.05 -7.62 1.93
C ILE A 2 11.72 -7.18 0.52
N SER A 3 12.00 -8.04 -0.46
CA SER A 3 11.67 -7.80 -1.87
C SER A 3 10.71 -8.87 -2.35
N LYS A 4 9.74 -8.48 -3.18
CA LYS A 4 8.74 -9.38 -3.72
C LYS A 4 8.54 -9.10 -5.20
N VAL A 5 8.46 -10.18 -5.97
CA VAL A 5 7.97 -10.17 -7.34
C VAL A 5 6.83 -11.17 -7.39
N GLY A 6 5.70 -10.76 -7.95
CA GLY A 6 4.49 -11.56 -8.05
C GLY A 6 3.80 -11.36 -9.39
N ILE A 7 2.92 -12.29 -9.74
CA ILE A 7 2.05 -12.20 -10.91
C ILE A 7 0.64 -12.51 -10.42
N LYS A 8 -0.33 -11.66 -10.79
CA LYS A 8 -1.75 -11.89 -10.55
C LYS A 8 -2.42 -12.16 -11.88
N HIS A 9 -2.92 -13.38 -12.06
CA HIS A 9 -3.73 -13.77 -13.21
C HIS A 9 -5.21 -13.83 -12.80
N ARG A 10 -6.11 -13.32 -13.64
CA ARG A 10 -7.55 -13.32 -13.42
C ARG A 10 -8.24 -13.70 -14.71
N ASP A 11 -9.15 -14.67 -14.63
CA ASP A 11 -10.04 -15.06 -15.72
C ASP A 11 -11.49 -14.99 -15.26
N TYR A 12 -12.33 -14.31 -16.03
CA TYR A 12 -13.76 -14.24 -15.82
C TYR A 12 -14.47 -14.84 -17.03
N ARG A 13 -15.43 -15.73 -16.78
CA ARG A 13 -16.36 -16.25 -17.78
C ARG A 13 -17.76 -15.82 -17.38
N LEU A 14 -18.26 -14.77 -18.02
CA LEU A 14 -19.56 -14.19 -17.69
C LEU A 14 -20.67 -14.84 -18.55
N SER A 15 -21.67 -15.43 -17.89
CA SER A 15 -22.87 -15.96 -18.54
C SER A 15 -24.00 -14.93 -18.52
N LEU A 16 -24.78 -14.88 -19.60
CA LEU A 16 -25.88 -13.94 -19.85
C LEU A 16 -26.87 -13.77 -18.67
N ASN A 17 -27.29 -12.53 -18.41
CA ASN A 17 -28.58 -12.25 -17.77
C ASN A 17 -29.71 -12.22 -18.82
N SER A 18 -30.97 -12.29 -18.37
CA SER A 18 -32.21 -12.41 -19.17
C SER A 18 -32.44 -11.35 -20.27
N SER A 19 -31.53 -10.40 -20.45
CA SER A 19 -31.60 -9.28 -21.41
C SER A 19 -30.70 -9.46 -22.65
N GLY A 20 -29.93 -10.56 -22.78
CA GLY A 20 -29.32 -10.95 -24.07
C GLY A 20 -27.93 -10.41 -24.43
N GLU A 21 -27.19 -9.81 -23.51
CA GLU A 21 -25.81 -9.33 -23.74
C GLU A 21 -24.77 -10.49 -23.85
N PRO A 22 -23.85 -10.48 -24.83
CA PRO A 22 -23.03 -11.64 -25.19
C PRO A 22 -22.13 -12.16 -24.05
N LYS A 23 -21.84 -13.47 -24.09
CA LYS A 23 -20.83 -14.12 -23.25
C LYS A 23 -19.51 -13.35 -23.37
N LYS A 24 -18.99 -12.86 -22.25
CA LYS A 24 -17.73 -12.12 -22.20
C LYS A 24 -16.71 -12.92 -21.40
N GLU A 25 -15.61 -13.26 -22.07
CA GLU A 25 -14.42 -13.82 -21.42
C GLU A 25 -13.42 -12.70 -21.24
N ILE A 26 -12.95 -12.51 -20.01
CA ILE A 26 -11.98 -11.46 -19.67
C ILE A 26 -10.81 -12.15 -18.99
N SER A 27 -9.62 -12.06 -19.60
CA SER A 27 -8.37 -12.54 -19.00
C SER A 27 -7.44 -11.36 -18.78
N SER A 28 -6.81 -11.30 -17.61
CA SER A 28 -5.90 -10.23 -17.24
C SER A 28 -4.74 -10.78 -16.43
N THR A 29 -3.52 -10.40 -16.82
CA THR A 29 -2.29 -10.76 -16.10
C THR A 29 -1.55 -9.49 -15.71
N THR A 30 -1.36 -9.28 -14.41
CA THR A 30 -0.68 -8.09 -13.90
C THR A 30 0.54 -8.50 -13.07
N PRO A 31 1.76 -8.07 -13.45
CA PRO A 31 2.93 -8.24 -12.60
C PRO A 31 2.88 -7.26 -11.41
N ILE A 32 3.46 -7.66 -10.28
CA ILE A 32 3.55 -6.86 -9.07
C ILE A 32 5.00 -6.92 -8.60
N ILE A 33 5.61 -5.75 -8.40
CA ILE A 33 6.97 -5.63 -7.88
C ILE A 33 6.93 -4.73 -6.66
N SER A 34 7.45 -5.22 -5.54
CA SER A 34 7.55 -4.43 -4.31
C SER A 34 8.90 -4.62 -3.64
N MET A 35 9.39 -3.56 -2.99
CA MET A 35 10.67 -3.56 -2.31
C MET A 35 10.59 -2.71 -1.05
N ARG A 36 10.85 -3.31 0.10
CA ARG A 36 10.75 -2.69 1.43
C ARG A 36 12.10 -2.75 2.15
N GLY A 37 12.61 -1.59 2.54
CA GLY A 37 13.80 -1.43 3.36
C GLY A 37 13.45 -0.74 4.67
N ARG A 38 13.94 -1.28 5.79
CA ARG A 38 13.86 -0.65 7.11
C ARG A 38 15.23 -0.74 7.76
N LEU A 39 15.67 0.35 8.37
CA LEU A 39 16.86 0.39 9.21
C LEU A 39 16.44 0.62 10.66
N PHE A 40 17.32 0.22 11.59
CA PHE A 40 17.11 0.40 13.02
C PHE A 40 18.36 1.05 13.60
N PHE A 41 18.18 2.21 14.22
CA PHE A 41 19.22 2.92 14.94
C PHE A 41 18.81 3.07 16.39
N GLU A 42 19.75 2.82 17.29
CA GLU A 42 19.53 2.90 18.72
C GLU A 42 20.60 3.78 19.35
N LYS A 43 20.17 4.62 20.30
CA LYS A 43 21.08 5.43 21.11
C LYS A 43 20.59 5.45 22.56
N ILE A 44 21.48 5.13 23.48
CA ILE A 44 21.24 5.32 24.91
C ILE A 44 21.70 6.72 25.28
N SER A 45 20.78 7.54 25.79
CA SER A 45 21.06 8.88 26.32
C SER A 45 21.56 8.81 27.75
N GLN A 46 22.21 9.87 28.23
CA GLN A 46 22.77 9.96 29.59
C GLN A 46 21.72 9.77 30.70
N ASN A 47 20.43 9.94 30.39
CA ASN A 47 19.32 9.81 31.33
C ASN A 47 18.70 8.40 31.37
N ASN A 48 19.43 7.35 30.97
CA ASN A 48 18.89 5.98 30.90
C ASN A 48 17.63 5.88 30.01
N LEU A 49 17.66 6.61 28.89
CA LEU A 49 16.63 6.59 27.86
C LEU A 49 17.19 5.97 26.59
N LEU A 50 16.56 4.89 26.13
CA LEU A 50 16.79 4.30 24.82
C LEU A 50 15.94 5.05 23.80
N GLN A 51 16.61 5.74 22.89
CA GLN A 51 15.97 6.35 21.73
C GLN A 51 16.18 5.43 20.53
N THR A 52 15.08 5.11 19.85
CA THR A 52 15.11 4.39 18.56
C THR A 52 14.76 5.33 17.42
N LEU A 53 15.39 5.11 16.27
CA LEU A 53 15.09 5.77 15.02
C LEU A 53 15.03 4.74 13.90
N GLU A 54 13.87 4.61 13.28
CA GLU A 54 13.56 3.60 12.28
C GLU A 54 13.16 4.26 10.97
N PRO A 55 14.12 4.61 10.09
CA PRO A 55 13.78 5.04 8.74
C PRO A 55 13.37 3.84 7.90
N GLU A 56 12.32 4.05 7.11
CA GLU A 56 11.71 3.03 6.28
C GLU A 56 11.40 3.58 4.88
N ALA A 57 11.72 2.78 3.87
CA ALA A 57 11.44 3.06 2.47
C ALA A 57 10.72 1.87 1.82
N TYR A 58 9.72 2.16 1.00
CA TYR A 58 8.94 1.15 0.32
C TYR A 58 8.61 1.57 -1.10
N PHE A 59 9.04 0.78 -2.08
CA PHE A 59 8.74 0.98 -3.48
C PHE A 59 7.70 -0.04 -3.94
N LEU A 60 6.71 0.43 -4.70
CA LEU A 60 5.67 -0.41 -5.27
C LEU A 60 5.45 -0.05 -6.75
N TYR A 61 5.53 -1.07 -7.60
CA TYR A 61 5.23 -1.00 -9.02
C TYR A 61 4.19 -2.06 -9.40
N ILE A 62 3.05 -1.59 -9.90
CA ILE A 62 1.96 -2.33 -10.49
C ILE A 62 1.53 -1.55 -11.73
N PRO A 63 1.72 -2.08 -12.95
CA PRO A 63 1.38 -1.36 -14.16
C PRO A 63 -0.12 -1.13 -14.26
N ALA A 64 -0.50 -0.03 -14.91
CA ALA A 64 -1.89 0.22 -15.25
C ALA A 64 -2.44 -0.90 -16.13
N SER A 65 -3.57 -1.48 -15.72
CA SER A 65 -4.33 -2.43 -16.52
C SER A 65 -5.76 -1.92 -16.62
N ASN A 66 -6.28 -1.84 -17.85
CA ASN A 66 -7.68 -1.50 -18.08
C ASN A 66 -8.58 -2.59 -17.45
N GLN A 67 -9.40 -2.19 -16.49
CA GLN A 67 -10.29 -3.05 -15.71
C GLN A 67 -11.76 -2.59 -15.79
N ASP A 68 -12.08 -1.72 -16.75
CA ASP A 68 -13.42 -1.12 -16.90
C ASP A 68 -14.48 -2.19 -17.23
N ASP A 69 -14.04 -3.25 -17.89
CA ASP A 69 -14.87 -4.37 -18.31
C ASP A 69 -15.10 -5.44 -17.22
N ILE A 70 -14.40 -5.37 -16.08
CA ILE A 70 -14.54 -6.34 -14.99
C ILE A 70 -15.68 -5.90 -14.07
N PRO A 71 -16.77 -6.68 -13.95
CA PRO A 71 -17.85 -6.37 -13.02
C PRO A 71 -17.33 -6.39 -11.58
N ILE A 72 -17.78 -5.44 -10.76
CA ILE A 72 -17.42 -5.37 -9.34
C ILE A 72 -18.36 -6.32 -8.60
N PHE A 73 -17.83 -7.42 -8.05
CA PHE A 73 -18.61 -8.35 -7.24
C PHE A 73 -18.38 -8.06 -5.75
N ASP A 74 -17.13 -8.11 -5.29
CA ASP A 74 -16.76 -7.98 -3.86
C ASP A 74 -15.53 -7.06 -3.63
N SER A 75 -15.45 -5.91 -4.32
CA SER A 75 -14.36 -4.94 -4.11
C SER A 75 -14.82 -3.65 -3.44
N GLY A 76 -14.09 -3.23 -2.40
CA GLY A 76 -14.33 -1.99 -1.67
C GLY A 76 -13.02 -1.33 -1.23
N ASP A 77 -13.07 -0.05 -0.86
CA ASP A 77 -11.89 0.69 -0.42
C ASP A 77 -11.41 0.25 0.97
N VAL A 78 -10.10 0.13 1.15
CA VAL A 78 -9.50 -0.13 2.46
C VAL A 78 -9.40 1.18 3.24
N ASP A 79 -9.93 1.19 4.47
CA ASP A 79 -9.81 2.32 5.39
C ASP A 79 -8.33 2.67 5.64
N PHE A 80 -7.96 3.92 5.37
CA PHE A 80 -6.58 4.32 5.03
C PHE A 80 -5.61 4.34 6.22
N LYS A 81 -6.10 4.25 7.46
CA LYS A 81 -5.34 4.57 8.69
C LYS A 81 -4.09 3.72 8.93
N TYR A 82 -3.90 2.60 8.23
CA TYR A 82 -2.75 1.70 8.45
C TYR A 82 -2.02 1.23 7.17
N ASN A 83 -2.24 1.88 6.02
CA ASN A 83 -1.83 1.33 4.71
C ASN A 83 -0.64 2.03 4.03
N LEU A 84 0.23 2.72 4.77
CA LEU A 84 1.43 3.37 4.20
C LEU A 84 2.30 2.39 3.38
N PHE A 85 2.32 1.12 3.79
CA PHE A 85 3.14 0.07 3.21
C PHE A 85 2.33 -1.05 2.53
N SER A 86 1.04 -0.82 2.26
CA SER A 86 0.21 -1.86 1.63
C SER A 86 0.51 -1.98 0.13
N GLU A 87 0.56 -3.22 -0.35
CA GLU A 87 0.62 -3.54 -1.79
C GLU A 87 -0.69 -3.23 -2.50
N ASN A 88 -1.84 -3.52 -1.86
CA ASN A 88 -3.16 -3.27 -2.41
C ASN A 88 -3.96 -2.29 -1.54
N LYS A 89 -4.68 -1.37 -2.19
CA LYS A 89 -5.52 -0.37 -1.52
C LYS A 89 -7.01 -0.72 -1.54
N PHE A 90 -7.37 -1.79 -2.24
CA PHE A 90 -8.73 -2.33 -2.27
C PHE A 90 -8.79 -3.65 -1.49
N TYR A 91 -9.89 -3.86 -0.78
CA TYR A 91 -10.27 -5.19 -0.31
C TYR A 91 -10.92 -5.95 -1.47
N GLY A 92 -10.72 -7.27 -1.51
CA GLY A 92 -11.24 -8.12 -2.57
C GLY A 92 -10.23 -8.44 -3.68
N HIS A 93 -10.66 -9.24 -4.65
CA HIS A 93 -9.82 -9.72 -5.75
C HIS A 93 -10.12 -9.05 -7.10
N ASP A 94 -11.28 -8.39 -7.25
CA ASP A 94 -11.76 -7.89 -8.54
C ASP A 94 -11.07 -6.60 -8.99
N ARG A 95 -10.61 -5.77 -8.05
CA ARG A 95 -9.79 -4.59 -8.36
C ARG A 95 -8.35 -4.77 -7.89
N LEU A 96 -7.42 -4.49 -8.78
CA LEU A 96 -6.00 -4.30 -8.47
C LEU A 96 -5.65 -2.85 -8.78
N ASN A 97 -5.12 -2.12 -7.80
CA ASN A 97 -4.68 -0.75 -7.99
C ASN A 97 -3.48 -0.70 -8.94
N ASP A 98 -3.43 0.31 -9.79
CA ASP A 98 -2.19 0.72 -10.41
C ASP A 98 -1.37 1.55 -9.42
N ALA A 99 -0.07 1.29 -9.41
CA ALA A 99 0.81 1.93 -8.45
C ALA A 99 2.20 2.07 -9.05
N LYS A 100 2.69 3.30 -9.11
CA LYS A 100 4.10 3.59 -9.27
C LYS A 100 4.44 4.62 -8.22
N GLN A 101 4.84 4.13 -7.05
CA GLN A 101 4.95 4.96 -5.87
C GLN A 101 6.13 4.56 -4.98
N MET A 102 6.60 5.51 -4.19
CA MET A 102 7.60 5.31 -3.15
C MET A 102 7.09 5.91 -1.84
N THR A 103 6.97 5.10 -0.80
CA THR A 103 6.66 5.55 0.55
C THR A 103 7.97 5.72 1.32
N LEU A 104 8.12 6.86 1.98
CA LEU A 104 9.16 7.10 2.98
C LEU A 104 8.50 7.34 4.33
N ALA A 105 9.00 6.70 5.37
CA ALA A 105 8.56 6.97 6.73
C ALA A 105 9.74 6.99 7.71
N LEU A 106 9.53 7.68 8.81
CA LEU A 106 10.43 7.75 9.93
C LEU A 106 9.63 7.54 11.21
N SER A 107 9.97 6.47 11.94
CA SER A 107 9.42 6.20 13.26
C SER A 107 10.49 6.47 14.31
N SER A 108 10.09 7.02 15.46
CA SER A 108 10.98 7.17 16.61
C SER A 108 10.24 6.79 17.88
N SER A 109 10.96 6.19 18.84
CA SER A 109 10.43 5.86 20.15
C SER A 109 11.45 6.18 21.23
N LEU A 110 10.94 6.52 22.42
CA LEU A 110 11.71 6.78 23.64
C LEU A 110 11.27 5.79 24.71
N ILE A 111 12.22 5.00 25.20
CA ILE A 111 11.99 3.89 26.13
C ILE A 111 12.90 4.06 27.36
N SER A 112 12.37 3.88 28.55
CA SER A 112 13.16 3.81 29.80
C SER A 112 14.02 2.55 29.81
N THR A 113 15.35 2.67 29.97
CA THR A 113 16.21 1.48 30.11
C THR A 113 16.09 0.82 31.48
N ASN A 114 15.57 1.54 32.49
CA ASN A 114 15.42 1.01 33.85
C ASN A 114 14.15 0.17 33.99
N THR A 115 13.06 0.55 33.32
CA THR A 115 11.74 -0.09 33.45
C THR A 115 11.24 -0.76 32.17
N GLY A 116 11.82 -0.45 31.01
CA GLY A 116 11.33 -0.89 29.70
C GLY A 116 10.07 -0.15 29.21
N ASN A 117 9.59 0.84 29.96
CA ASN A 117 8.38 1.58 29.60
C ASN A 117 8.65 2.53 28.43
N GLU A 118 7.78 2.50 27.44
CA GLU A 118 7.76 3.45 26.33
C GLU A 118 7.08 4.75 26.77
N TYR A 119 7.80 5.86 26.69
CA TYR A 119 7.29 7.18 27.02
C TYR A 119 6.67 7.88 25.82
N LEU A 120 7.23 7.66 24.64
CA LEU A 120 6.80 8.32 23.42
C LEU A 120 7.06 7.42 22.22
N ARG A 121 6.14 7.45 21.27
CA ARG A 121 6.32 6.93 19.92
C ARG A 121 5.58 7.84 18.95
N GLY A 122 6.23 8.10 17.83
CA GLY A 122 5.63 8.86 16.75
C GLY A 122 6.13 8.35 15.42
N THR A 123 5.26 8.36 14.41
CA THR A 123 5.63 8.04 13.04
C THR A 123 5.18 9.15 12.10
N ILE A 124 6.09 9.57 11.21
CA ILE A 124 5.80 10.50 10.12
C ILE A 124 6.07 9.76 8.82
N GLY A 125 5.09 9.74 7.93
CA GLY A 125 5.22 9.09 6.61
C GLY A 125 4.66 9.96 5.48
N GLN A 126 5.23 9.79 4.30
CA GLN A 126 4.81 10.40 3.05
C GLN A 126 4.88 9.40 1.91
N ILE A 127 3.89 9.45 1.02
CA ILE A 127 3.87 8.67 -0.23
C ILE A 127 4.13 9.61 -1.40
N PHE A 128 5.12 9.27 -2.21
CA PHE A 128 5.45 9.94 -3.46
C PHE A 128 4.89 9.11 -4.63
N TYR A 129 4.07 9.75 -5.47
CA TYR A 129 3.51 9.15 -6.67
C TYR A 129 4.33 9.60 -7.87
N PHE A 130 4.80 8.64 -8.67
CA PHE A 130 5.60 8.94 -9.87
C PHE A 130 4.74 9.14 -11.11
N ASP A 131 3.59 8.45 -11.19
CA ASP A 131 2.60 8.59 -12.26
C ASP A 131 1.21 8.81 -11.66
N ASP A 132 0.33 9.46 -12.43
CA ASP A 132 -1.08 9.62 -12.10
C ASP A 132 -1.76 8.24 -12.08
N ARG A 133 -2.60 7.99 -11.07
CA ARG A 133 -3.37 6.75 -11.01
C ARG A 133 -4.49 6.77 -12.04
N SER A 134 -4.55 5.72 -12.83
CA SER A 134 -5.57 5.46 -13.83
C SER A 134 -6.74 4.65 -13.27
N VAL A 135 -6.54 3.84 -12.22
CA VAL A 135 -7.60 3.05 -11.58
C VAL A 135 -8.03 3.75 -10.29
N ILE A 136 -9.09 4.54 -10.37
CA ILE A 136 -9.64 5.30 -9.24
C ILE A 136 -11.14 5.00 -9.13
N LEU A 137 -11.60 4.53 -7.96
CA LEU A 137 -13.04 4.34 -7.69
C LEU A 137 -13.76 5.68 -7.41
N ILE A 138 -13.01 6.72 -7.03
CA ILE A 138 -13.49 8.10 -6.86
C ILE A 138 -12.34 9.04 -7.24
N THR A 139 -12.61 10.14 -7.94
CA THR A 139 -11.64 11.20 -8.29
C THR A 139 -10.93 11.75 -7.04
N ALA A 140 -9.81 11.15 -6.65
CA ALA A 140 -8.97 11.66 -5.58
C ALA A 140 -7.95 12.62 -6.18
N THR A 141 -8.22 13.92 -6.04
CA THR A 141 -7.24 14.99 -6.29
C THR A 141 -5.91 14.65 -5.64
N GLN A 142 -4.82 14.76 -6.39
CA GLN A 142 -3.46 14.46 -5.92
C GLN A 142 -3.07 15.36 -4.74
N PHE A 143 -3.25 14.86 -3.52
CA PHE A 143 -2.71 15.51 -2.33
C PHE A 143 -1.47 14.76 -1.86
N THR A 144 -0.39 15.51 -1.65
CA THR A 144 0.71 15.11 -0.78
C THR A 144 0.12 14.79 0.59
N GLN A 145 0.10 13.50 0.94
CA GLN A 145 -0.55 13.05 2.17
C GLN A 145 0.51 12.81 3.24
N ILE A 146 0.48 13.63 4.29
CA ILE A 146 1.30 13.48 5.49
C ILE A 146 0.42 12.77 6.52
N LEU A 147 0.90 11.63 7.03
CA LEU A 147 0.24 10.94 8.14
C LEU A 147 1.13 11.01 9.38
N LEU A 148 0.56 11.54 10.45
CA LEU A 148 1.13 11.55 11.80
C LEU A 148 0.34 10.53 12.63
N ILE A 149 1.04 9.54 13.21
CA ILE A 149 0.47 8.53 14.12
C ILE A 149 1.21 8.59 15.44
#